data_AF-A0ABD1PTF6-F1
#
_entry.id   AF-A0ABD1PTF6-F1
#
_cell.length_a   1.000
_cell.length_b   1.000
_cell.length_c   1.000
_cell.angle_alpha   90.00
_cell.angle_beta   90.00
_cell.angle_gamma   90.00
#
_symmetry.space_group_name_H-M   'P 1'
#
loop_
_entity.id
_entity.type
_entity.pdbx_description
1 polymer ?
#
loop_
_entity_poly.entity_id
_entity_poly.type
_entity_poly.pdbx_seq_one_letter_code
_entity_poly.pdbx_strand_id
1 'polypeptide(L)'
;MLPGCDYNHWLIVMEFPKDPAPTREQMIETYLNTLATVLGSMEEAKKNMYAFSTTTYTGFQCTVSEETSEKFKGLPGVLWVLPDSYIDVKNKDYGGDKEMVLLLNEEDLNKRRLLSLPLDEHSVGGLLVAELNYYM
;
A
#
# COMPACT_ATOMS: atom_id res chain seq x y z
N MET A 1 -7.21 -13.83 21.48
CA MET A 1 -6.74 -13.37 20.17
C MET A 1 -7.04 -11.88 20.07
N LEU A 2 -6.13 -11.06 19.54
CA LEU A 2 -6.36 -9.62 19.41
C LEU A 2 -7.47 -9.34 18.38
N PRO A 3 -8.29 -8.30 18.52
CA PRO A 3 -9.26 -7.93 17.49
C PRO A 3 -8.58 -7.70 16.14
N GLY A 4 -9.12 -8.29 15.07
CA GLY A 4 -8.54 -8.22 13.70
C GLY A 4 -7.48 -9.27 13.40
N CYS A 5 -6.93 -9.93 14.41
CA CYS A 5 -6.02 -11.07 14.25
C CYS A 5 -6.85 -12.29 13.83
N ASP A 6 -6.98 -12.50 12.51
CA ASP A 6 -7.84 -13.53 11.91
C ASP A 6 -7.09 -14.53 11.03
N TYR A 7 -5.76 -14.44 11.00
CA TYR A 7 -4.86 -15.29 10.20
C TYR A 7 -5.09 -15.19 8.68
N ASN A 8 -5.83 -14.17 8.24
CA ASN A 8 -5.95 -13.75 6.84
C ASN A 8 -5.29 -12.40 6.58
N HIS A 9 -5.00 -11.63 7.64
CA HIS A 9 -4.26 -10.37 7.59
C HIS A 9 -2.89 -10.55 8.22
N TRP A 10 -1.84 -10.17 7.48
CA TRP A 10 -0.45 -10.42 7.86
C TRP A 10 0.39 -9.17 7.75
N LEU A 11 1.19 -8.91 8.78
CA LEU A 11 2.25 -7.92 8.81
C LEU A 11 3.59 -8.60 8.48
N ILE A 12 4.22 -8.13 7.40
CA ILE A 12 5.54 -8.58 6.96
C ILE A 12 6.53 -7.45 7.25
N VAL A 13 7.40 -7.67 8.23
CA VAL A 13 8.45 -6.71 8.59
C VAL A 13 9.71 -7.07 7.83
N MET A 14 10.33 -6.08 7.18
CA MET A 14 11.54 -6.23 6.40
C MET A 14 12.69 -5.41 6.97
N GLU A 15 13.89 -5.92 6.80
CA GLU A 15 15.14 -5.20 7.05
C GLU A 15 15.71 -4.64 5.74
N PHE A 16 16.32 -3.46 5.85
CA PHE A 16 16.98 -2.80 4.73
C PHE A 16 18.42 -2.41 5.08
N PRO A 17 19.30 -2.28 4.08
CA PRO A 17 20.61 -1.68 4.26
C PRO A 17 20.51 -0.28 4.88
N LYS A 18 21.53 0.09 5.66
CA LYS A 18 21.62 1.43 6.27
C LYS A 18 22.58 2.36 5.55
N ASP A 19 23.47 1.83 4.71
CA ASP A 19 24.50 2.59 4.02
C ASP A 19 24.73 2.07 2.58
N PRO A 20 24.17 2.74 1.56
CA PRO A 20 23.13 3.76 1.69
C PRO A 20 21.80 3.14 2.12
N ALA A 21 21.01 3.88 2.90
CA ALA A 21 19.62 3.52 3.17
C ALA A 21 18.77 3.73 1.89
N PRO A 22 17.81 2.83 1.58
CA PRO A 22 16.93 3.01 0.45
C PRO A 22 15.97 4.19 0.65
N THR A 23 15.48 4.77 -0.45
CA THR A 23 14.40 5.76 -0.40
C THR A 23 13.06 5.10 -0.03
N ARG A 24 12.06 5.94 0.30
CA ARG A 24 10.69 5.47 0.57
C ARG A 24 10.13 4.67 -0.60
N GLU A 25 10.31 5.15 -1.83
CA GLU A 25 9.83 4.52 -3.05
C GLU A 25 10.50 3.17 -3.28
N GLN A 26 11.81 3.06 -3.02
CA GLN A 26 12.56 1.81 -3.14
C GLN A 26 12.13 0.75 -2.11
N MET A 27 11.85 1.17 -0.87
CA MET A 27 11.30 0.27 0.16
C MET A 27 9.93 -0.26 -0.27
N ILE A 28 9.07 0.64 -0.75
CA ILE A 28 7.73 0.32 -1.24
C ILE A 28 7.77 -0.64 -2.44
N GLU A 29 8.67 -0.41 -3.39
CA GLU A 29 8.89 -1.32 -4.52
C GLU A 29 9.35 -2.70 -4.05
N THR A 30 10.24 -2.74 -3.04
CA THR A 30 10.70 -3.99 -2.45
C THR A 30 9.56 -4.78 -1.79
N TYR A 31 8.64 -4.09 -1.08
CA TYR A 31 7.45 -4.72 -0.50
C TYR A 31 6.58 -5.39 -1.56
N LEU A 32 6.25 -4.65 -2.62
CA LEU A 32 5.46 -5.17 -3.73
C LEU A 32 6.15 -6.33 -4.44
N ASN A 33 7.46 -6.23 -4.71
CA ASN A 33 8.21 -7.31 -5.35
C ASN A 33 8.27 -8.57 -4.47
N THR A 34 8.40 -8.42 -3.16
CA THR A 34 8.39 -9.52 -2.20
C THR A 34 7.03 -10.23 -2.19
N LEU A 35 5.95 -9.46 -2.12
CA LEU A 35 4.59 -9.99 -2.20
C LEU A 35 4.29 -10.63 -3.56
N ALA A 36 4.73 -10.03 -4.66
CA ALA A 36 4.59 -10.57 -6.01
C ALA A 36 5.33 -11.88 -6.20
N THR A 37 6.49 -12.06 -5.54
CA THR A 37 7.24 -13.32 -5.55
C THR A 37 6.41 -14.47 -4.94
N VAL A 38 5.63 -14.18 -3.91
CA VAL A 38 4.77 -15.16 -3.24
C VAL A 38 3.45 -15.39 -3.99
N LEU A 39 2.83 -14.32 -4.50
CA LEU A 39 1.53 -14.38 -5.18
C LEU A 39 1.61 -14.66 -6.68
N GLY A 40 2.81 -14.60 -7.26
CA GLY A 40 3.08 -14.88 -8.66
C GLY A 40 2.89 -13.71 -9.63
N SER A 41 2.37 -12.56 -9.19
CA SER A 41 2.26 -11.37 -10.04
C SER A 41 2.25 -10.05 -9.26
N MET A 42 2.69 -8.99 -9.93
CA MET A 42 2.63 -7.62 -9.40
C MET A 42 1.19 -7.11 -9.24
N GLU A 43 0.28 -7.55 -10.10
CA GLU A 43 -1.15 -7.21 -10.04
C GLU A 43 -1.79 -7.75 -8.75
N GLU A 44 -1.56 -9.03 -8.44
CA GLU A 44 -2.06 -9.63 -7.21
C GLU A 44 -1.37 -9.02 -5.98
N ALA A 45 -0.08 -8.71 -6.05
CA ALA A 45 0.61 -8.04 -4.95
C ALA A 45 -0.02 -6.69 -4.60
N LYS A 46 -0.24 -5.87 -5.62
CA LYS A 46 -0.91 -4.58 -5.50
C LYS A 46 -2.30 -4.71 -4.89
N LYS A 47 -3.11 -5.64 -5.40
CA LYS A 47 -4.48 -5.88 -4.91
C LYS A 47 -4.55 -6.35 -3.46
N ASN A 48 -3.57 -7.15 -3.02
CA ASN A 48 -3.60 -7.77 -1.70
C ASN A 48 -2.82 -6.98 -0.62
N MET A 49 -1.93 -6.06 -0.98
CA MET A 49 -1.29 -5.17 -0.01
C MET A 49 -2.23 -4.03 0.34
N TYR A 50 -2.63 -3.90 1.61
CA TYR A 50 -3.63 -2.90 2.04
C TYR A 50 -3.05 -1.76 2.89
N ALA A 51 -1.85 -1.94 3.45
CA ALA A 51 -1.14 -0.93 4.22
C ALA A 51 0.37 -1.19 4.21
N PHE A 52 1.17 -0.19 4.54
CA PHE A 52 2.61 -0.34 4.75
C PHE A 52 3.16 0.76 5.67
N SER A 53 4.41 0.63 6.08
CA SER A 53 5.16 1.76 6.66
C SER A 53 6.62 1.72 6.21
N THR A 54 7.21 2.91 6.16
CA THR A 54 8.66 3.10 5.92
C THR A 54 9.30 3.94 7.01
N THR A 55 8.63 4.10 8.15
CA THR A 55 9.03 4.99 9.25
C THR A 55 8.82 4.30 10.60
N THR A 56 7.58 4.28 11.11
CA THR A 56 7.22 3.66 12.39
C THR A 56 7.67 2.20 12.46
N TYR A 57 7.55 1.51 11.34
CA TYR A 57 8.19 0.23 11.05
C TYR A 57 8.55 0.19 9.57
N THR A 58 9.41 -0.74 9.18
CA THR A 58 9.72 -1.02 7.78
C THR A 58 9.06 -2.34 7.39
N GLY A 59 7.91 -2.26 6.75
CA GLY A 59 7.15 -3.45 6.37
C GLY A 59 5.85 -3.12 5.66
N PHE A 60 5.15 -4.16 5.25
CA PHE A 60 3.86 -4.06 4.59
C PHE A 60 2.85 -5.02 5.20
N GLN A 61 1.57 -4.75 4.97
CA GLN A 61 0.49 -5.60 5.41
C GLN A 61 -0.36 -6.04 4.22
N CYS A 62 -0.72 -7.32 4.22
CA CYS A 62 -1.41 -7.95 3.11
C CYS A 62 -2.47 -8.94 3.56
N THR A 63 -3.44 -9.19 2.67
CA THR A 63 -4.49 -10.19 2.85
C THR A 63 -4.10 -11.48 2.13
N VAL A 64 -3.70 -12.50 2.88
CA VAL A 64 -3.30 -13.82 2.36
C VAL A 64 -3.63 -14.91 3.38
N SER A 65 -3.77 -16.17 2.93
CA SER A 65 -3.96 -17.29 3.87
C SER A 65 -2.73 -17.52 4.76
N GLU A 66 -2.92 -18.14 5.93
CA GLU A 66 -1.82 -18.57 6.79
C GLU A 66 -0.78 -19.42 6.04
N GLU A 67 -1.21 -20.40 5.24
CA GLU A 67 -0.32 -21.22 4.40
C GLU A 67 0.52 -20.36 3.43
N THR A 68 -0.07 -19.31 2.87
CA THR A 68 0.65 -18.40 1.96
C THR A 68 1.63 -17.53 2.74
N SER A 69 1.27 -17.09 3.95
CA SER A 69 2.14 -16.28 4.80
C SER A 69 3.45 -16.99 5.16
N GLU A 70 3.41 -18.32 5.35
CA GLU A 70 4.58 -19.11 5.66
C GLU A 70 5.65 -19.05 4.54
N LYS A 71 5.24 -18.79 3.30
CA LYS A 71 6.15 -18.67 2.15
C LYS A 71 7.03 -17.42 2.20
N PHE A 72 6.71 -16.42 3.02
CA PHE A 72 7.59 -15.26 3.23
C PHE A 72 8.81 -15.59 4.09
N LYS A 73 8.72 -16.61 4.95
CA LYS A 73 9.81 -16.95 5.86
C LYS A 73 11.03 -17.42 5.08
N GLY A 74 12.17 -16.79 5.35
CA GLY A 74 13.43 -17.09 4.67
C GLY A 74 13.63 -16.37 3.33
N LEU A 75 12.66 -15.58 2.86
CA LEU A 75 12.92 -14.67 1.73
C LEU A 75 13.93 -13.58 2.14
N PRO A 76 14.80 -13.13 1.22
CA PRO A 76 15.77 -12.09 1.50
C PRO A 76 15.13 -10.83 2.09
N GLY A 77 15.66 -10.36 3.22
CA GLY A 77 15.19 -9.15 3.90
C GLY A 77 13.91 -9.31 4.71
N VAL A 78 13.22 -10.46 4.69
CA VAL A 78 12.06 -10.69 5.57
C VAL A 78 12.54 -11.03 6.98
N LEU A 79 12.18 -10.19 7.95
CA LEU A 79 12.57 -10.34 9.34
C LEU A 79 11.48 -10.99 10.19
N TRP A 80 10.22 -10.56 10.03
CA TRP A 80 9.09 -11.09 10.78
C TRP A 80 7.86 -11.30 9.88
N VAL A 81 7.14 -12.38 10.15
CA VAL A 81 5.83 -12.71 9.55
C VAL A 81 4.86 -12.90 10.72
N LEU A 82 3.98 -11.93 10.92
CA LEU A 82 3.10 -11.88 12.10
C LEU A 82 1.63 -11.72 11.65
N PRO A 83 0.67 -12.35 12.33
CA PRO A 83 -0.74 -12.03 12.09
C PRO A 83 -1.01 -10.59 12.53
N ASP A 84 -1.61 -9.79 11.65
CA ASP A 84 -1.89 -8.38 11.92
C ASP A 84 -3.11 -8.22 12.86
N SER A 85 -3.28 -7.05 13.46
CA SER A 85 -4.41 -6.77 14.35
C SER A 85 -4.79 -5.29 14.32
N TYR A 86 -6.01 -4.96 14.72
CA TYR A 86 -6.46 -3.57 14.73
C TYR A 86 -5.69 -2.73 15.75
N ILE A 87 -5.12 -1.62 15.31
CA ILE A 87 -4.63 -0.55 16.19
C ILE A 87 -5.79 0.29 16.73
N ASP A 88 -6.86 0.45 15.94
CA ASP A 88 -8.13 1.04 16.34
C ASP A 88 -9.25 0.01 16.20
N VAL A 89 -9.59 -0.63 17.32
CA VAL A 89 -10.63 -1.66 17.38
C VAL A 89 -12.01 -1.13 17.01
N LYS A 90 -12.31 0.14 17.35
CA LYS A 90 -13.64 0.72 17.11
C LYS A 90 -13.88 0.92 15.62
N ASN A 91 -12.85 1.40 14.91
CA ASN A 91 -12.92 1.65 13.47
C ASN A 91 -12.43 0.49 12.61
N LYS A 92 -11.98 -0.61 13.22
CA LYS A 92 -11.38 -1.77 12.53
C LYS A 92 -10.19 -1.37 11.65
N ASP A 93 -9.35 -0.49 12.17
CA ASP A 93 -8.17 0.02 11.44
C ASP A 93 -6.91 -0.74 11.87
N TYR A 94 -6.18 -1.26 10.90
CA TYR A 94 -4.88 -1.92 11.09
C TYR A 94 -3.72 -0.90 11.21
N GLY A 95 -3.96 0.38 10.89
CA GLY A 95 -2.92 1.40 10.85
C GLY A 95 -2.07 1.32 9.57
N GLY A 96 -0.89 1.91 9.61
CA GLY A 96 -0.02 2.05 8.45
C GLY A 96 -0.54 3.06 7.41
N ASP A 97 0.28 3.30 6.40
CA ASP A 97 -0.02 4.16 5.27
C ASP A 97 -0.86 3.40 4.24
N LYS A 98 -2.00 3.98 3.85
CA LYS A 98 -2.92 3.40 2.84
C LYS A 98 -2.69 3.97 1.43
N GLU A 99 -1.71 4.87 1.30
CA GLU A 99 -1.59 5.78 0.16
C GLU A 99 -1.34 5.07 -1.18
N MET A 100 -0.66 3.92 -1.16
CA MET A 100 -0.38 3.11 -2.36
C MET A 100 -1.57 2.29 -2.86
N VAL A 101 -2.47 1.85 -1.98
CA VAL A 101 -3.66 1.09 -2.36
C VAL A 101 -4.59 1.94 -3.21
N LEU A 102 -4.62 3.24 -2.91
CA LEU A 102 -5.37 4.23 -3.68
C LEU A 102 -4.75 4.46 -5.08
N LEU A 103 -3.47 4.17 -5.30
CA LEU A 103 -2.84 4.34 -6.63
C LEU A 103 -3.21 3.24 -7.63
N LEU A 104 -3.96 2.23 -7.20
CA LEU A 104 -4.43 1.12 -8.05
C LEU A 104 -5.75 1.40 -8.75
N ASN A 105 -6.46 2.45 -8.32
CA ASN A 105 -7.57 2.96 -9.08
C ASN A 105 -7.02 3.97 -10.11
N GLU A 106 -7.16 3.68 -11.39
CA GLU A 106 -6.85 4.65 -12.47
C GLU A 106 -7.60 5.98 -12.27
N GLU A 107 -8.77 5.93 -11.62
CA GLU A 107 -9.58 7.08 -11.23
C GLU A 107 -8.85 8.01 -10.23
N ASP A 108 -8.13 7.44 -9.26
CA ASP A 108 -7.37 8.18 -8.25
C ASP A 108 -6.03 8.73 -8.82
N LEU A 109 -5.40 8.01 -9.75
CA LEU A 109 -4.25 8.52 -10.52
C LEU A 109 -4.66 9.74 -11.37
N ASN A 110 -5.81 9.68 -12.04
CA ASN A 110 -6.33 10.83 -12.80
C ASN A 110 -6.68 12.00 -11.86
N LYS A 111 -7.23 11.73 -10.68
CA LYS A 111 -7.54 12.77 -9.68
C LYS A 111 -6.29 13.45 -9.11
N ARG A 112 -5.24 12.68 -8.81
CA ARG A 112 -3.94 13.22 -8.37
C ARG A 112 -3.23 13.98 -9.48
N ARG A 113 -3.27 13.49 -10.73
CA ARG A 113 -2.75 14.23 -11.89
C ARG A 113 -3.45 15.58 -12.03
N LEU A 114 -4.78 15.62 -11.93
CA LEU A 114 -5.58 16.85 -11.93
C LEU A 114 -5.23 17.80 -10.78
N LEU A 115 -5.01 17.28 -9.56
CA LEU A 115 -4.59 18.08 -8.40
C LEU A 115 -3.14 18.56 -8.46
N SER A 116 -2.29 17.92 -9.26
CA SER A 116 -0.87 18.26 -9.45
C SER A 116 -0.61 19.17 -10.66
N LEU A 117 -1.61 19.43 -11.49
CA LEU A 117 -1.51 20.44 -12.53
C LEU A 117 -1.42 21.83 -11.85
N PRO A 118 -0.45 22.68 -12.20
CA PRO A 118 -0.39 24.02 -11.65
C PRO A 118 -1.70 24.73 -11.97
N LEU A 119 -2.37 25.28 -10.94
CA LEU A 119 -3.50 26.17 -11.10
C LEU A 119 -2.98 27.44 -11.77
N ASP A 120 -2.98 27.47 -13.10
CA ASP A 120 -2.62 28.66 -13.84
C ASP A 120 -3.76 29.67 -13.69
N GLU A 121 -3.56 30.66 -12.82
CA GLU A 121 -4.56 31.67 -12.44
C GLU A 121 -4.99 32.59 -13.60
N HIS A 122 -4.44 32.40 -14.80
CA HIS A 122 -4.72 33.24 -15.97
C HIS A 122 -5.57 32.61 -17.08
N SER A 123 -6.05 31.37 -16.94
CA SER A 123 -7.00 30.81 -17.90
C SER A 123 -8.45 30.93 -17.41
N VAL A 124 -9.11 32.02 -17.79
CA VAL A 124 -10.57 32.13 -17.81
C VAL A 124 -11.13 31.10 -18.81
N GLY A 125 -11.24 29.86 -18.36
CA GLY A 125 -11.72 28.74 -19.18
C GLY A 125 -11.80 27.39 -18.47
N GLY A 126 -11.12 27.22 -17.33
CA GLY A 126 -11.06 25.92 -16.62
C GLY A 126 -12.33 25.49 -15.89
N LEU A 127 -13.25 26.41 -15.56
CA LEU A 127 -14.43 26.09 -14.77
C LEU A 127 -15.52 25.35 -15.56
N LEU A 128 -15.52 25.44 -16.90
CA LEU A 128 -16.62 24.92 -17.72
C LEU A 128 -16.50 23.42 -18.04
N VAL A 129 -15.32 22.82 -17.86
CA VAL A 129 -15.10 21.40 -18.22
C VAL A 129 -15.59 20.46 -17.11
N ALA A 130 -15.70 20.93 -15.87
CA ALA A 130 -16.17 20.12 -14.75
C ALA A 130 -17.70 19.94 -14.71
N GLU A 131 -18.48 20.86 -15.25
CA GLU A 131 -19.96 20.81 -15.18
C GLU A 131 -20.63 20.00 -16.29
N LEU A 132 -19.93 19.69 -17.40
CA LEU A 132 -20.54 18.98 -18.54
C LEU A 132 -20.57 17.46 -18.43
N ASN A 133 -19.81 16.85 -17.51
CA ASN A 133 -19.83 15.40 -17.30
C ASN A 133 -20.81 14.94 -16.20
N TYR A 134 -21.59 15.84 -15.61
CA TYR A 134 -22.60 15.50 -14.60
C TYR A 134 -23.99 15.19 -15.21
N TYR A 135 -24.18 15.35 -16.52
CA TYR A 135 -25.49 15.23 -17.19
C TYR A 135 -25.54 14.36 -18.47
N MET A 136 -24.59 13.46 -18.70
CA MET A 136 -24.72 12.43 -19.75
C MET A 136 -24.33 11.04 -19.25
#